data_AF-A0A9P6SJL5-F1
#
_entry.id   AF-A0A9P6SJL5-F1
#
_cell.length_a   1.000
_cell.length_b   1.000
_cell.length_c   1.000
_cell.angle_alpha   90.00
_cell.angle_beta   90.00
_cell.angle_gamma   90.00
#
_symmetry.space_group_name_H-M   'P 1'
#
loop_
_entity.id
_entity.type
_entity.pdbx_description
1 polymer ?
#
loop_
_entity_poly.entity_id
_entity_poly.type
_entity_poly.pdbx_seq_one_letter_code
_entity_poly.pdbx_strand_id
1 'polypeptide(L)'
;MSTNDMWQHLKYGDKTVRVRVYPGIEDNQEVPFVFVDDIQEHFPDATKFTCGSDLVNCLRDASGNWLLPKRFTYRPDKVVMAASTLSHRQLIRQNTMVLQSTSASSAEKGQFQQSIAHFDDFIKAIQSGQKEHANVIRRDFQKSSASLQPTLYRNHDIQQQLNNMQQHMLQMQLETLDVLADIQGRVQSLLAATYELHEYPIPRLFIILPKDSTTCDTASLLNDQFQLYFLCECGEHTKVLSDNYSNTPHHIHIAKHEGYDLQRSTEFFQKYGRYMLTLLEMIKYGVTIVGVTVPALAAVSAPGAIDMAHKSLDTISQSAIDRSIEYLQGLSSEDYMGQDPAKIDMTSPFTGRKSLKSADLRHLKAFIKIKDRYQALGNLYRTITKSGHVKWVCIDHYHLAYKEHDQHAFTTEVELNGGRYDANLSKATVKLGSKIRAARFFEALAKARHVDELDVTFDWECTASDLKVLSDTLKSAAVSIIRLDLQNFQVSLGSKLLSTLTRYEFLARIA
;
A
#
# COMPACT_ATOMS: atom_id res chain seq x y z
N MET A 1 37.87 -10.22 -14.35
CA MET A 1 38.27 -9.50 -13.11
C MET A 1 37.00 -9.18 -12.35
N SER A 2 36.94 -9.43 -11.04
CA SER A 2 35.78 -9.02 -10.23
C SER A 2 35.64 -7.50 -10.33
N THR A 3 34.52 -7.02 -10.85
CA THR A 3 34.21 -5.59 -11.08
C THR A 3 34.00 -4.80 -9.78
N ASN A 4 34.18 -5.43 -8.62
CA ASN A 4 33.75 -4.88 -7.34
C ASN A 4 34.65 -3.78 -6.75
N ASP A 5 35.78 -3.43 -7.38
CA ASP A 5 36.69 -2.47 -6.75
C ASP A 5 37.48 -1.58 -7.73
N MET A 6 36.79 -0.99 -8.71
CA MET A 6 37.38 0.03 -9.59
C MET A 6 37.30 1.43 -8.95
N TRP A 7 38.40 2.18 -9.02
CA TRP A 7 38.52 3.54 -8.46
C TRP A 7 39.17 4.50 -9.45
N GLN A 8 38.68 5.74 -9.49
CA GLN A 8 39.24 6.83 -10.29
C GLN A 8 40.01 7.79 -9.37
N HIS A 9 41.26 8.09 -9.73
CA HIS A 9 42.05 9.11 -9.05
C HIS A 9 41.66 10.49 -9.58
N LEU A 10 41.33 11.40 -8.66
CA LEU A 10 40.97 12.79 -8.93
C LEU A 10 41.90 13.72 -8.17
N LYS A 11 42.34 14.79 -8.82
CA LYS A 11 43.16 15.83 -8.21
C LYS A 11 42.49 17.19 -8.36
N TYR A 12 42.37 17.92 -7.26
CA TYR A 12 41.81 19.28 -7.19
C TYR A 12 42.78 20.16 -6.40
N GLY A 13 43.45 21.10 -7.09
CA GLY A 13 44.60 21.80 -6.52
C GLY A 13 45.70 20.81 -6.11
N ASP A 14 46.08 20.83 -4.84
CA ASP A 14 47.10 19.93 -4.27
C ASP A 14 46.52 18.64 -3.66
N LYS A 15 45.19 18.53 -3.54
CA LYS A 15 44.53 17.38 -2.93
C LYS A 15 44.20 16.32 -3.97
N THR A 16 44.48 15.06 -3.65
CA THR A 16 44.13 13.89 -4.47
C THR A 16 43.18 12.98 -3.68
N VAL A 17 42.08 12.55 -4.29
CA VAL A 17 41.10 11.62 -3.72
C VAL A 17 40.80 10.49 -4.71
N ARG A 18 40.24 9.39 -4.20
CA ARG A 18 39.76 8.27 -5.02
C ARG A 18 38.25 8.23 -4.92
N VAL A 19 37.57 8.21 -6.06
CA VAL A 19 36.10 8.05 -6.13
C VAL A 19 35.75 6.73 -6.78
N ARG A 20 34.58 6.21 -6.42
CA ARG A 20 34.10 4.92 -6.89
C ARG A 20 33.82 4.96 -8.40
N VAL A 21 34.15 3.88 -9.08
CA VAL A 21 33.78 3.67 -10.48
C VAL A 21 32.64 2.66 -10.53
N TYR A 22 31.62 2.99 -11.29
CA TYR A 22 30.45 2.15 -11.48
C TYR A 22 30.61 1.33 -12.76
N PRO A 23 30.11 0.08 -12.77
CA PRO A 23 30.10 -0.74 -13.98
C PRO A 23 29.24 -0.07 -15.06
N GLY A 24 29.54 -0.39 -16.32
CA GLY A 24 28.73 0.06 -17.44
C GLY A 24 27.29 -0.44 -17.36
N ILE A 25 26.36 0.36 -17.88
CA ILE A 25 24.94 0.03 -18.04
C ILE A 25 24.56 0.28 -19.51
N GLU A 26 23.42 -0.25 -19.96
CA GLU A 26 23.01 -0.14 -21.37
C GLU A 26 23.02 1.31 -21.88
N ASP A 27 22.56 2.26 -21.07
CA ASP A 27 22.52 3.70 -21.36
C ASP A 27 23.90 4.34 -21.63
N ASN A 28 24.99 3.71 -21.21
CA ASN A 28 26.35 4.22 -21.41
C ASN A 28 27.21 3.32 -22.29
N GLN A 29 26.57 2.47 -23.11
CA GLN A 29 27.24 1.51 -23.99
C GLN A 29 28.14 0.54 -23.22
N GLU A 30 27.71 0.17 -22.01
CA GLU A 30 28.45 -0.73 -21.12
C GLU A 30 29.86 -0.22 -20.72
N VAL A 31 30.10 1.08 -20.83
CA VAL A 31 31.38 1.69 -20.46
C VAL A 31 31.37 2.08 -18.97
N PRO A 32 32.37 1.65 -18.15
CA PRO A 32 32.47 2.08 -16.76
C PRO A 32 32.58 3.60 -16.62
N PHE A 33 32.00 4.14 -15.55
CA PHE A 33 31.85 5.58 -15.40
C PHE A 33 31.96 6.05 -13.95
N VAL A 34 32.07 7.36 -13.79
CA VAL A 34 32.13 8.06 -12.50
C VAL A 34 31.03 9.11 -12.47
N PHE A 35 30.28 9.19 -11.37
CA PHE A 35 29.29 10.24 -11.14
C PHE A 35 29.98 11.56 -10.75
N VAL A 36 29.47 12.67 -11.29
CA VAL A 36 29.95 14.01 -10.93
C VAL A 36 29.61 14.33 -9.48
N ASP A 37 28.47 13.86 -8.98
CA ASP A 37 27.99 14.12 -7.62
C ASP A 37 28.95 13.53 -6.56
N ASP A 38 29.44 12.30 -6.76
CA ASP A 38 30.47 11.66 -5.90
C ASP A 38 31.77 12.49 -5.84
N ILE A 39 32.11 13.20 -6.91
CA ILE A 39 33.26 14.10 -6.93
C ILE A 39 32.95 15.39 -6.17
N GLN A 40 31.73 15.91 -6.34
CA GLN A 40 31.27 17.13 -5.69
C GLN A 40 31.06 16.95 -4.18
N GLU A 41 30.82 15.73 -3.69
CA GLU A 41 30.85 15.43 -2.26
C GLU A 41 32.22 15.74 -1.63
N HIS A 42 33.31 15.54 -2.39
CA HIS A 42 34.67 15.88 -1.95
C HIS A 42 35.10 17.30 -2.34
N PHE A 43 34.63 17.80 -3.49
CA PHE A 43 34.96 19.10 -4.06
C PHE A 43 33.70 19.81 -4.58
N PRO A 44 32.90 20.45 -3.71
CA PRO A 44 31.57 20.97 -4.07
C PRO A 44 31.54 21.97 -5.23
N ASP A 45 32.66 22.62 -5.53
CA ASP A 45 32.81 23.61 -6.59
C ASP A 45 33.41 23.03 -7.90
N ALA A 46 33.73 21.74 -7.94
CA ALA A 46 34.25 21.07 -9.13
C ALA A 46 33.19 21.04 -10.25
N THR A 47 33.51 21.71 -11.37
CA THR A 47 32.59 21.88 -12.50
C THR A 47 33.24 21.62 -13.86
N LYS A 48 34.57 21.47 -13.89
CA LYS A 48 35.33 21.10 -15.09
C LYS A 48 36.34 20.02 -14.75
N PHE A 49 36.44 19.07 -15.67
CA PHE A 49 37.28 17.89 -15.51
C PHE A 49 38.22 17.79 -16.72
N THR A 50 39.51 17.64 -16.49
CA THR A 50 40.51 17.44 -17.55
C THR A 50 41.37 16.23 -17.24
N CYS A 51 41.94 15.59 -18.26
CA CYS A 51 42.81 14.45 -18.11
C CYS A 51 44.04 14.68 -19.01
N GLY A 52 45.12 15.19 -18.44
CA GLY A 52 46.20 15.78 -19.23
C GLY A 52 45.75 17.08 -19.89
N SER A 53 45.94 17.20 -21.21
CA SER A 53 45.44 18.32 -22.03
C SER A 53 43.96 18.23 -22.38
N ASP A 54 43.34 17.07 -22.19
CA ASP A 54 42.04 16.76 -22.78
C ASP A 54 40.91 17.12 -21.83
N LEU A 55 39.85 17.74 -22.35
CA LEU A 55 38.63 18.01 -21.60
C LEU A 55 37.82 16.71 -21.45
N VAL A 56 37.47 16.36 -20.22
CA VAL A 56 36.61 15.23 -19.90
C VAL A 56 35.17 15.71 -19.91
N ASN A 57 34.46 15.42 -21.01
CA ASN A 57 33.06 15.75 -21.15
C ASN A 57 32.17 14.74 -20.40
N CYS A 58 31.05 15.21 -19.85
CA CYS A 58 30.02 14.30 -19.37
C CYS A 58 29.39 13.52 -20.53
N LEU A 59 28.88 12.33 -20.23
CA LEU A 59 28.23 11.47 -21.20
C LEU A 59 26.89 12.06 -21.65
N ARG A 60 26.58 11.84 -22.93
CA ARG A 60 25.32 12.21 -23.56
C ARG A 60 24.68 10.97 -24.18
N ASP A 61 23.36 10.97 -24.23
CA ASP A 61 22.60 9.92 -24.94
C ASP A 61 22.75 10.06 -26.46
N ALA A 62 22.16 9.11 -27.19
CA ALA A 62 22.15 9.11 -28.66
C ALA A 62 21.46 10.35 -29.27
N SER A 63 20.60 11.04 -28.51
CA SER A 63 19.92 12.27 -28.91
C SER A 63 20.72 13.53 -28.58
N GLY A 64 21.90 13.39 -27.97
CA GLY A 64 22.75 14.49 -27.54
C GLY A 64 22.33 15.14 -26.22
N ASN A 65 21.37 14.59 -25.48
CA ASN A 65 21.02 15.10 -24.16
C ASN A 65 22.01 14.59 -23.10
N TRP A 66 22.20 15.35 -22.03
CA TRP A 66 23.02 14.90 -20.91
C TRP A 66 22.36 13.71 -20.20
N LEU A 67 23.14 12.66 -19.93
CA LEU A 67 22.69 11.59 -19.06
C LEU A 67 22.61 12.10 -17.61
N LEU A 68 21.48 11.81 -16.95
CA LEU A 68 21.26 12.12 -15.54
C LEU A 68 21.21 10.82 -14.70
N PRO A 69 21.88 10.76 -13.54
CA PRO A 69 22.80 11.77 -12.98
C PRO A 69 24.05 11.97 -13.85
N LYS A 70 24.64 13.17 -13.79
CA LYS A 70 25.80 13.53 -14.63
C LYS A 70 26.98 12.62 -14.34
N ARG A 71 27.62 12.13 -15.40
CA ARG A 71 28.69 11.13 -15.33
C ARG A 71 29.66 11.26 -16.49
N PHE A 72 30.91 10.82 -16.32
CA PHE A 72 31.89 10.72 -17.39
C PHE A 72 32.59 9.35 -17.39
N THR A 73 33.15 8.98 -18.54
CA THR A 73 33.84 7.71 -18.76
C THR A 73 35.05 7.56 -17.83
N TYR A 74 35.15 6.39 -17.19
CA TYR A 74 36.31 6.00 -16.39
C TYR A 74 37.61 6.06 -17.20
N ARG A 75 38.69 6.59 -16.60
CA ARG A 75 40.01 6.71 -17.21
C ARG A 75 41.03 5.89 -16.39
N PRO A 76 41.23 4.60 -16.72
CA PRO A 76 42.17 3.76 -16.00
C PRO A 76 43.58 4.35 -16.06
N ASP A 77 44.29 4.26 -14.93
CA ASP A 77 45.68 4.70 -14.75
C ASP A 77 45.96 6.18 -15.04
N LYS A 78 44.91 7.00 -15.18
CA LYS A 78 45.02 8.45 -15.37
C LYS A 78 44.46 9.20 -14.17
N VAL A 79 45.03 10.36 -13.87
CA VAL A 79 44.50 11.29 -12.86
C VAL A 79 43.62 12.31 -13.57
N VAL A 80 42.35 12.40 -13.17
CA VAL A 80 41.44 13.43 -13.65
C VAL A 80 41.63 14.68 -12.79
N MET A 81 41.98 15.79 -13.41
CA MET A 81 42.08 17.09 -12.76
C MET A 81 40.69 17.73 -12.71
N ALA A 82 40.19 17.98 -11.51
CA ALA A 82 38.98 18.74 -11.31
C ALA A 82 39.34 20.22 -11.06
N ALA A 83 38.54 21.13 -11.62
CA ALA A 83 38.69 22.56 -11.45
C ALA A 83 37.31 23.22 -11.34
N SER A 84 37.24 24.31 -10.58
CA SER A 84 36.08 25.18 -10.57
C SER A 84 36.11 26.12 -11.76
N THR A 85 35.05 26.12 -12.57
CA THR A 85 34.82 27.10 -13.64
C THR A 85 34.06 28.32 -13.17
N LEU A 86 33.70 28.39 -11.87
CA LEU A 86 33.17 29.62 -11.29
C LEU A 86 34.25 30.67 -11.43
N SER A 87 34.16 31.46 -12.51
CA SER A 87 34.94 32.67 -12.64
C SER A 87 34.68 33.46 -11.36
N HIS A 88 35.68 34.14 -10.84
CA HIS A 88 35.51 34.96 -9.65
C HIS A 88 34.30 35.92 -9.79
N ARG A 89 33.96 36.32 -11.04
CA ARG A 89 32.73 37.03 -11.41
C ARG A 89 31.42 36.28 -11.14
N GLN A 90 31.34 34.96 -11.33
CA GLN A 90 30.16 34.16 -11.01
C GLN A 90 30.00 33.96 -9.51
N LEU A 91 31.10 33.73 -8.78
CA LEU A 91 31.09 33.68 -7.31
C LEU A 91 30.63 35.02 -6.73
N ILE A 92 31.14 36.13 -7.28
CA ILE A 92 30.70 37.48 -6.97
C ILE A 92 29.20 37.65 -7.27
N ARG A 93 28.72 37.25 -8.46
CA ARG A 93 27.29 37.39 -8.82
C ARG A 93 26.35 36.57 -7.93
N GLN A 94 26.70 35.33 -7.59
CA GLN A 94 25.93 34.52 -6.64
C GLN A 94 25.88 35.20 -5.27
N ASN A 95 27.03 35.67 -4.78
CA ASN A 95 27.10 36.40 -3.51
C ASN A 95 26.35 37.74 -3.56
N THR A 96 26.31 38.44 -4.72
CA THR A 96 25.50 39.65 -4.90
C THR A 96 24.00 39.35 -4.76
N MET A 97 23.51 38.27 -5.38
CA MET A 97 22.10 37.86 -5.23
C MET A 97 21.76 37.48 -3.78
N VAL A 98 22.66 36.77 -3.10
CA VAL A 98 22.49 36.37 -1.69
C VAL A 98 22.49 37.59 -0.77
N LEU A 99 23.35 38.57 -0.97
CA LEU A 99 23.38 39.79 -0.16
C LEU A 99 22.19 40.72 -0.44
N GLN A 100 21.57 40.62 -1.61
CA GLN A 100 20.34 41.35 -1.93
C GLN A 100 19.09 40.72 -1.31
N SER A 101 19.04 39.39 -1.18
CA SER A 101 17.90 38.64 -0.63
C SER A 101 17.98 38.39 0.89
N THR A 102 19.13 38.59 1.52
CA THR A 102 19.33 38.38 2.97
C THR A 102 19.18 39.68 3.78
N SER A 103 18.99 39.52 5.09
CA SER A 103 18.95 40.57 6.12
C SER A 103 20.30 41.26 6.39
N ALA A 104 21.23 41.23 5.43
CA ALA A 104 22.52 41.90 5.56
C ALA A 104 22.33 43.41 5.77
N SER A 105 23.15 44.00 6.63
CA SER A 105 23.10 45.43 6.90
C SER A 105 23.51 46.24 5.68
N SER A 106 23.05 47.49 5.59
CA SER A 106 23.45 48.40 4.51
C SER A 106 24.98 48.59 4.45
N ALA A 107 25.67 48.50 5.59
CA ALA A 107 27.12 48.60 5.67
C ALA A 107 27.82 47.40 5.01
N GLU A 108 27.36 46.18 5.27
CA GLU A 108 27.91 44.95 4.66
C GLU A 108 27.66 44.91 3.15
N LYS A 109 26.48 45.37 2.71
CA LYS A 109 26.18 45.52 1.27
C LYS A 109 27.14 46.51 0.60
N GLY A 110 27.45 47.62 1.26
CA GLY A 110 28.43 48.61 0.78
C GLY A 110 29.85 48.05 0.71
N GLN A 111 30.30 47.33 1.74
CA GLN A 111 31.62 46.67 1.75
C GLN A 111 31.75 45.63 0.63
N PHE A 112 30.68 44.88 0.36
CA PHE A 112 30.68 43.92 -0.73
C PHE A 112 30.79 44.60 -2.10
N GLN A 113 30.00 45.66 -2.35
CA GLN A 113 30.09 46.45 -3.58
C GLN A 113 31.49 47.03 -3.79
N GLN A 114 32.11 47.53 -2.72
CA GLN A 114 33.48 48.05 -2.77
C GLN A 114 34.49 46.94 -3.11
N SER A 115 34.32 45.74 -2.55
CA SER A 115 35.15 44.59 -2.88
C SER A 115 35.02 44.17 -4.35
N ILE A 116 33.82 44.26 -4.95
CA ILE A 116 33.61 44.01 -6.39
C ILE A 116 34.37 45.04 -7.22
N ALA A 117 34.25 46.33 -6.88
CA ALA A 117 34.93 47.41 -7.59
C ALA A 117 36.47 47.21 -7.59
N HIS A 118 37.04 46.88 -6.43
CA HIS A 118 38.48 46.56 -6.32
C HIS A 118 38.88 45.37 -7.21
N PHE A 119 38.03 44.34 -7.33
CA PHE A 119 38.33 43.21 -8.21
C PHE A 119 38.32 43.60 -9.69
N ASP A 120 37.33 44.37 -10.14
CA ASP A 120 37.26 44.82 -11.54
C ASP A 120 38.45 45.74 -11.88
N ASP A 121 38.86 46.62 -10.96
CA ASP A 121 40.03 47.48 -11.16
C ASP A 121 41.35 46.69 -11.16
N PHE A 122 41.46 45.64 -10.35
CA PHE A 122 42.58 44.70 -10.43
C PHE A 122 42.68 44.05 -11.80
N ILE A 123 41.56 43.57 -12.36
CA ILE A 123 41.53 42.96 -13.70
C ILE A 123 41.95 43.97 -14.78
N LYS A 124 41.48 45.22 -14.72
CA LYS A 124 41.90 46.28 -15.65
C LYS A 124 43.39 46.60 -15.55
N ALA A 125 43.94 46.65 -14.33
CA ALA A 125 45.36 46.91 -14.10
C ALA A 125 46.24 45.78 -14.66
N ILE A 126 45.81 44.52 -14.53
CA ILE A 126 46.49 43.37 -15.13
C ILE A 126 46.45 43.44 -16.66
N GLN A 127 45.29 43.77 -17.24
CA GLN A 127 45.12 43.88 -18.71
C GLN A 127 45.94 45.01 -19.34
N SER A 128 46.16 46.09 -18.58
CA SER A 128 46.96 47.25 -19.02
C SER A 128 48.47 47.10 -18.73
N GLY A 129 48.90 45.97 -18.17
CA GLY A 129 50.32 45.70 -17.87
C GLY A 129 50.86 46.43 -16.63
N GLN A 130 50.00 47.06 -15.82
CA GLN A 130 50.38 47.84 -14.64
C GLN A 130 50.56 46.96 -13.40
N LYS A 131 51.64 46.18 -13.37
CA LYS A 131 51.89 45.16 -12.32
C LYS A 131 51.93 45.71 -10.90
N GLU A 132 52.60 46.84 -10.68
CA GLU A 132 52.71 47.42 -9.33
C GLU A 132 51.38 47.95 -8.81
N HIS A 133 50.58 48.58 -9.69
CA HIS A 133 49.24 49.04 -9.34
C HIS A 133 48.31 47.86 -9.03
N ALA A 134 48.37 46.80 -9.84
CA ALA A 134 47.65 45.57 -9.59
C ALA A 134 48.01 44.92 -8.24
N ASN A 135 49.28 44.98 -7.82
CA ASN A 135 49.72 44.44 -6.52
C ASN A 135 49.14 45.22 -5.33
N VAL A 136 48.96 46.53 -5.46
CA VAL A 136 48.31 47.37 -4.43
C VAL A 136 46.82 47.03 -4.34
N ILE A 137 46.11 47.04 -5.47
CA ILE A 137 44.68 46.71 -5.52
C ILE A 137 44.44 45.28 -4.99
N ARG A 138 45.34 44.34 -5.29
CA ARG A 138 45.26 42.96 -4.78
C ARG A 138 45.26 42.91 -3.25
N ARG A 139 46.10 43.71 -2.58
CA ARG A 139 46.17 43.74 -1.11
C ARG A 139 44.90 44.33 -0.50
N ASP A 140 44.39 45.42 -1.08
CA ASP A 140 43.15 46.05 -0.61
C ASP A 140 41.96 45.13 -0.82
N PHE A 141 41.91 44.43 -1.96
CA PHE A 141 40.93 43.39 -2.22
C PHE A 141 41.00 42.24 -1.20
N GLN A 142 42.20 41.73 -0.90
CA GLN A 142 42.40 40.66 0.08
C GLN A 142 41.90 41.07 1.47
N LYS A 143 42.18 42.30 1.90
CA LYS A 143 41.74 42.84 3.19
C LYS A 143 40.22 42.97 3.26
N SER A 144 39.58 43.52 2.23
CA SER A 144 38.12 43.61 2.16
C SER A 144 37.46 42.24 2.12
N SER A 145 38.01 41.31 1.35
CA SER A 145 37.54 39.92 1.26
C SER A 145 37.59 39.21 2.62
N ALA A 146 38.71 39.32 3.34
CA ALA A 146 38.87 38.74 4.67
C ALA A 146 37.83 39.29 5.67
N SER A 147 37.48 40.57 5.58
CA SER A 147 36.45 41.18 6.44
C SER A 147 35.03 40.71 6.13
N LEU A 148 34.72 40.37 4.87
CA LEU A 148 33.40 39.91 4.43
C LEU A 148 33.19 38.41 4.63
N GLN A 149 34.25 37.65 4.78
CA GLN A 149 34.23 36.20 4.86
C GLN A 149 33.30 35.64 5.96
N PRO A 150 33.27 36.17 7.21
CA PRO A 150 32.33 35.72 8.23
C PRO A 150 30.86 35.94 7.85
N THR A 151 30.53 37.08 7.24
CA THR A 151 29.17 37.40 6.77
C THR A 151 28.75 36.47 5.63
N LEU A 152 29.67 36.14 4.71
CA LEU A 152 29.40 35.18 3.64
C LEU A 152 29.12 33.78 4.18
N TYR A 153 29.90 33.29 5.15
CA TYR A 153 29.63 32.00 5.80
C TYR A 153 28.28 31.98 6.51
N ARG A 154 27.94 33.04 7.25
CA ARG A 154 26.65 33.17 7.92
C ARG A 154 25.49 33.15 6.94
N ASN A 155 25.60 33.89 5.83
CA ASN A 155 24.55 33.92 4.81
C ASN A 155 24.41 32.57 4.10
N HIS A 156 25.52 31.86 3.88
CA HIS A 156 25.49 30.52 3.32
C HIS A 156 24.75 29.53 4.24
N ASP A 157 25.04 29.57 5.55
CA ASP A 157 24.36 28.73 6.55
C ASP A 157 22.85 29.02 6.60
N ILE A 158 22.45 30.30 6.62
CA ILE A 158 21.03 30.69 6.57
C ILE A 158 20.35 30.17 5.30
N GLN A 159 21.03 30.24 4.16
CA GLN A 159 20.46 29.75 2.90
C GLN A 159 20.32 28.23 2.89
N GLN A 160 21.28 27.52 3.48
CA GLN A 160 21.19 26.07 3.67
C GLN A 160 20.02 25.72 4.59
N GLN A 161 19.84 26.45 5.70
CA GLN A 161 18.69 26.29 6.59
C GLN A 161 17.35 26.55 5.89
N LEU A 162 17.26 27.61 5.08
CA LEU A 162 16.06 27.91 4.30
C LEU A 162 15.74 26.81 3.28
N ASN A 163 16.75 26.29 2.57
CA ASN A 163 16.57 25.20 1.63
C ASN A 163 16.11 23.92 2.35
N ASN A 164 16.73 23.57 3.48
CA ASN A 164 16.33 22.43 4.30
C ASN A 164 14.89 22.60 4.80
N MET A 165 14.51 23.81 5.24
CA MET A 165 13.16 24.13 5.68
C MET A 165 12.13 24.03 4.54
N GLN A 166 12.47 24.49 3.33
CA GLN A 166 11.62 24.34 2.15
C GLN A 166 11.42 22.88 1.76
N GLN A 167 12.48 22.07 1.79
CA GLN A 167 12.38 20.63 1.56
C GLN A 167 11.49 19.94 2.60
N HIS A 168 11.69 20.27 3.88
CA HIS A 168 10.86 19.72 4.95
C HIS A 168 9.39 20.14 4.83
N MET A 169 9.13 21.40 4.44
CA MET A 169 7.76 21.87 4.18
C MET A 169 7.11 21.14 3.00
N LEU A 170 7.85 20.88 1.92
CA LEU A 170 7.35 20.12 0.78
C LEU A 170 7.02 18.68 1.18
N GLN A 171 7.89 18.04 1.97
CA GLN A 171 7.65 16.70 2.49
C GLN A 171 6.39 16.67 3.36
N MET A 172 6.22 17.63 4.27
CA MET A 172 5.02 17.74 5.11
C MET A 172 3.75 17.94 4.27
N GLN A 173 3.82 18.71 3.18
CA GLN A 173 2.68 18.88 2.27
C GLN A 173 2.31 17.57 1.56
N LEU A 174 3.30 16.81 1.09
CA LEU A 174 3.07 15.49 0.47
C LEU A 174 2.45 14.51 1.47
N GLU A 175 3.00 14.40 2.68
CA GLU A 175 2.45 13.56 3.75
C GLU A 175 1.01 13.97 4.09
N THR A 176 0.70 15.27 4.10
CA THR A 176 -0.65 15.78 4.33
C THR A 176 -1.62 15.38 3.23
N LEU A 177 -1.19 15.40 1.95
CA LEU A 177 -2.02 14.98 0.82
C LEU A 177 -2.34 13.48 0.88
N ASP A 178 -1.38 12.65 1.27
CA ASP A 178 -1.59 11.21 1.44
C ASP A 178 -2.61 10.91 2.55
N VAL A 179 -2.50 11.61 3.68
CA VAL A 179 -3.48 11.51 4.77
C VAL A 179 -4.88 11.93 4.31
N LEU A 180 -4.99 13.00 3.51
CA LEU A 180 -6.28 13.44 2.97
C LEU A 180 -6.89 12.42 1.99
N ALA A 181 -6.07 11.79 1.15
CA ALA A 181 -6.52 10.75 0.22
C ALA A 181 -7.06 9.53 0.99
N ASP A 182 -6.39 9.10 2.06
CA ASP A 182 -6.88 8.02 2.93
C ASP A 182 -8.22 8.37 3.58
N ILE A 183 -8.32 9.58 4.16
CA ILE A 183 -9.57 10.06 4.78
C ILE A 183 -10.70 10.09 3.74
N GLN A 184 -10.45 10.61 2.54
CA GLN A 184 -11.44 10.66 1.48
C GLN A 184 -11.92 9.25 1.07
N GLY A 185 -11.00 8.29 0.92
CA GLY A 185 -11.33 6.89 0.62
C GLY A 185 -12.18 6.24 1.70
N ARG A 186 -11.87 6.51 2.97
CA ARG A 186 -12.65 6.01 4.11
C ARG A 186 -14.05 6.61 4.18
N VAL A 187 -14.19 7.92 3.92
CA VAL A 187 -15.49 8.60 3.86
C VAL A 187 -16.35 8.03 2.74
N GLN A 188 -15.79 7.86 1.54
CA GLN A 188 -16.52 7.26 0.42
C GLN A 188 -17.00 5.84 0.73
N SER A 189 -16.14 5.04 1.35
CA SER A 189 -16.48 3.67 1.76
C SER A 189 -17.58 3.63 2.81
N LEU A 190 -17.56 4.55 3.78
CA LEU A 190 -18.61 4.66 4.80
C LEU A 190 -19.96 5.10 4.21
N LEU A 191 -19.94 6.05 3.27
CA LEU A 191 -21.15 6.50 2.56
C LEU A 191 -21.75 5.37 1.71
N ALA A 192 -20.91 4.64 0.96
CA ALA A 192 -21.33 3.47 0.19
C ALA A 192 -21.95 2.40 1.09
N ALA A 193 -21.31 2.08 2.21
CA ALA A 193 -21.81 1.09 3.17
C ALA A 193 -23.16 1.50 3.74
N THR A 194 -23.30 2.76 4.15
CA THR A 194 -24.55 3.28 4.71
C THR A 194 -25.69 3.16 3.70
N TYR A 195 -25.46 3.57 2.45
CA TYR A 195 -26.46 3.48 1.38
C TYR A 195 -26.84 2.03 1.07
N GLU A 196 -25.84 1.16 0.87
CA GLU A 196 -26.08 -0.23 0.51
C GLU A 196 -26.72 -1.06 1.63
N LEU A 197 -26.43 -0.76 2.90
CA LEU A 197 -27.05 -1.43 4.04
C LEU A 197 -28.57 -1.18 4.07
N HIS A 198 -29.02 -0.01 3.62
CA HIS A 198 -30.43 0.33 3.51
C HIS A 198 -31.08 -0.24 2.25
N GLU A 199 -30.36 -0.24 1.12
CA GLU A 199 -30.89 -0.75 -0.14
C GLU A 199 -30.99 -2.29 -0.16
N TYR A 200 -30.02 -3.01 0.42
CA TYR A 200 -29.93 -4.47 0.30
C TYR A 200 -30.10 -5.21 1.65
N PRO A 201 -31.31 -5.19 2.25
CA PRO A 201 -31.58 -5.86 3.52
C PRO A 201 -31.64 -7.39 3.40
N ILE A 202 -31.59 -7.94 2.18
CA ILE A 202 -31.65 -9.38 1.92
C ILE A 202 -30.54 -9.81 0.93
N PRO A 203 -30.16 -11.10 0.89
CA PRO A 203 -29.21 -11.61 -0.10
C PRO A 203 -29.69 -11.38 -1.54
N ARG A 204 -28.78 -10.96 -2.41
CA ARG A 204 -29.11 -10.55 -3.78
C ARG A 204 -29.03 -11.73 -4.73
N LEU A 205 -28.09 -12.64 -4.50
CA LEU A 205 -27.88 -13.82 -5.33
C LEU A 205 -28.72 -15.00 -4.85
N PHE A 206 -29.58 -15.51 -5.72
CA PHE A 206 -30.39 -16.70 -5.48
C PHE A 206 -30.74 -17.43 -6.77
N ILE A 207 -30.95 -18.73 -6.65
CA ILE A 207 -31.37 -19.63 -7.73
C ILE A 207 -32.49 -20.53 -7.25
N ILE A 208 -33.08 -21.30 -8.18
CA ILE A 208 -33.99 -22.39 -7.85
C ILE A 208 -33.37 -23.73 -8.21
N LEU A 209 -33.59 -24.74 -7.36
CA LEU A 209 -33.23 -26.13 -7.62
C LEU A 209 -34.44 -27.03 -7.35
N PRO A 210 -34.57 -28.17 -8.04
CA PRO A 210 -35.62 -29.14 -7.77
C PRO A 210 -35.53 -29.67 -6.34
N LYS A 211 -36.66 -29.99 -5.72
CA LYS A 211 -36.71 -30.75 -4.47
C LYS A 211 -36.27 -32.19 -4.71
N ASP A 212 -35.53 -32.78 -3.79
CA ASP A 212 -35.12 -34.19 -3.87
C ASP A 212 -36.34 -35.09 -4.04
N SER A 213 -36.37 -35.84 -5.16
CA SER A 213 -37.58 -36.42 -5.75
C SER A 213 -38.09 -37.69 -5.07
N THR A 214 -37.82 -37.90 -3.78
CA THR A 214 -38.23 -39.15 -3.10
C THR A 214 -39.75 -39.27 -2.91
N THR A 215 -40.51 -38.18 -3.05
CA THR A 215 -41.97 -38.16 -2.84
C THR A 215 -42.75 -37.37 -3.91
N CYS A 216 -42.31 -37.39 -5.17
CA CYS A 216 -42.97 -36.62 -6.23
C CYS A 216 -44.32 -37.24 -6.61
N ASP A 217 -45.43 -36.70 -6.07
CA ASP A 217 -46.78 -36.96 -6.57
C ASP A 217 -46.97 -36.24 -7.91
N THR A 218 -47.25 -37.00 -8.97
CA THR A 218 -47.36 -36.51 -10.35
C THR A 218 -48.52 -35.54 -10.62
N ALA A 219 -49.32 -35.19 -9.60
CA ALA A 219 -50.52 -34.37 -9.74
C ALA A 219 -50.38 -32.90 -9.27
N SER A 220 -49.36 -32.55 -8.48
CA SER A 220 -49.11 -31.16 -8.02
C SER A 220 -47.96 -30.52 -8.83
N LEU A 221 -48.20 -30.30 -10.12
CA LEU A 221 -47.15 -30.25 -11.14
C LEU A 221 -46.29 -28.97 -11.25
N LEU A 222 -46.53 -27.90 -10.50
CA LEU A 222 -45.78 -26.64 -10.72
C LEU A 222 -45.29 -25.92 -9.45
N ASN A 223 -45.96 -26.06 -8.30
CA ASN A 223 -45.66 -25.21 -7.13
C ASN A 223 -44.71 -25.85 -6.12
N ASP A 224 -44.63 -27.17 -6.07
CA ASP A 224 -43.87 -27.89 -5.05
C ASP A 224 -42.58 -28.52 -5.57
N GLN A 225 -42.24 -28.34 -6.84
CA GLN A 225 -41.08 -29.00 -7.45
C GLN A 225 -39.76 -28.29 -7.18
N PHE A 226 -39.77 -27.00 -6.83
CA PHE A 226 -38.56 -26.20 -6.70
C PHE A 226 -38.44 -25.51 -5.35
N GLN A 227 -37.22 -25.33 -4.90
CA GLN A 227 -36.84 -24.53 -3.73
C GLN A 227 -35.87 -23.44 -4.14
N LEU A 228 -35.98 -22.30 -3.48
CA LEU A 228 -35.06 -21.19 -3.62
C LEU A 228 -33.83 -21.40 -2.75
N TYR A 229 -32.65 -21.19 -3.33
CA TYR A 229 -31.38 -21.21 -2.64
C TYR A 229 -30.63 -19.89 -2.79
N PHE A 230 -30.09 -19.39 -1.68
CA PHE A 230 -29.26 -18.19 -1.65
C PHE A 230 -27.78 -18.55 -1.86
N LEU A 231 -27.06 -17.68 -2.56
CA LEU A 231 -25.65 -17.87 -2.87
C LEU A 231 -24.77 -16.95 -2.02
N CYS A 232 -23.63 -17.47 -1.60
CA CYS A 232 -22.54 -16.71 -1.03
C CYS A 232 -21.89 -15.83 -2.12
N GLU A 233 -21.75 -14.53 -1.85
CA GLU A 233 -21.13 -13.53 -2.72
C GLU A 233 -19.60 -13.45 -2.53
N CYS A 234 -18.95 -14.53 -2.08
CA CYS A 234 -17.50 -14.58 -1.97
C CYS A 234 -16.83 -14.67 -3.35
N GLY A 235 -15.64 -14.09 -3.46
CA GLY A 235 -14.80 -14.04 -4.66
C GLY A 235 -13.38 -13.62 -4.30
N GLU A 236 -12.54 -13.29 -5.27
CA GLU A 236 -11.15 -12.90 -4.97
C GLU A 236 -11.02 -11.63 -4.14
N HIS A 237 -12.04 -10.77 -4.15
CA HIS A 237 -12.11 -9.60 -3.27
C HIS A 237 -12.38 -9.97 -1.79
N THR A 238 -12.82 -11.20 -1.51
CA THR A 238 -12.90 -11.77 -0.15
C THR A 238 -11.68 -12.62 0.19
N LYS A 239 -10.83 -12.91 -0.79
CA LYS A 239 -9.59 -13.64 -0.58
C LYS A 239 -8.56 -12.69 -0.02
N VAL A 240 -7.95 -13.06 1.10
CA VAL A 240 -6.89 -12.26 1.68
C VAL A 240 -5.55 -12.72 1.16
N LEU A 241 -4.72 -11.74 0.78
CA LEU A 241 -3.43 -11.93 0.13
C LEU A 241 -2.41 -12.70 1.00
N SER A 242 -2.66 -12.85 2.30
CA SER A 242 -1.74 -13.50 3.24
C SER A 242 -1.99 -14.98 3.49
N ASP A 243 -3.16 -15.51 3.10
CA ASP A 243 -3.55 -16.87 3.48
C ASP A 243 -3.39 -17.86 2.32
N ASN A 244 -2.18 -18.42 2.20
CA ASN A 244 -1.99 -19.71 1.52
C ASN A 244 -2.57 -20.89 2.33
N TYR A 245 -3.12 -20.64 3.54
CA TYR A 245 -3.55 -21.66 4.48
C TYR A 245 -5.07 -21.85 4.59
N SER A 246 -5.88 -20.93 4.05
CA SER A 246 -7.32 -21.13 4.03
C SER A 246 -7.70 -21.96 2.78
N ASN A 247 -7.96 -23.26 2.98
CA ASN A 247 -8.49 -24.14 1.93
C ASN A 247 -9.95 -23.82 1.56
N THR A 248 -10.48 -22.67 2.00
CA THR A 248 -11.87 -22.29 1.74
C THR A 248 -11.94 -21.63 0.37
N PRO A 249 -12.60 -22.23 -0.63
CA PRO A 249 -12.67 -21.65 -1.96
C PRO A 249 -13.39 -20.30 -1.93
N HIS A 250 -12.82 -19.29 -2.58
CA HIS A 250 -13.41 -17.95 -2.71
C HIS A 250 -14.11 -17.78 -4.06
N HIS A 251 -15.23 -18.49 -4.25
CA HIS A 251 -16.09 -18.37 -5.43
C HIS A 251 -17.57 -18.44 -5.05
N ILE A 252 -18.47 -17.93 -5.90
CA ILE A 252 -19.91 -17.95 -5.62
C ILE A 252 -20.40 -19.40 -5.46
N HIS A 253 -20.99 -19.73 -4.32
CA HIS A 253 -21.48 -21.08 -3.99
C HIS A 253 -22.77 -21.00 -3.15
N ILE A 254 -23.52 -22.10 -3.01
CA ILE A 254 -24.72 -22.14 -2.16
C ILE A 254 -24.30 -22.15 -0.68
N ALA A 255 -24.88 -21.26 0.12
CA ALA A 255 -24.69 -21.32 1.57
C ALA A 255 -25.42 -22.51 2.19
N LYS A 256 -24.86 -23.08 3.25
CA LYS A 256 -25.41 -24.27 3.93
C LYS A 256 -26.79 -23.98 4.53
N HIS A 257 -27.86 -24.25 3.80
CA HIS A 257 -29.26 -24.09 4.24
C HIS A 257 -30.20 -25.05 3.47
N GLU A 258 -31.37 -25.35 4.03
CA GLU A 258 -32.32 -26.35 3.47
C GLU A 258 -33.07 -25.90 2.19
N GLY A 259 -33.07 -24.60 1.91
CA GLY A 259 -33.81 -24.03 0.80
C GLY A 259 -35.20 -23.57 1.21
N TYR A 260 -35.76 -22.65 0.44
CA TYR A 260 -37.01 -21.98 0.77
C TYR A 260 -38.11 -22.42 -0.19
N ASP A 261 -39.23 -22.87 0.38
CA ASP A 261 -40.43 -23.15 -0.41
C ASP A 261 -41.00 -21.84 -0.96
N LEU A 262 -41.38 -21.86 -2.23
CA LEU A 262 -41.96 -20.69 -2.89
C LEU A 262 -43.46 -20.54 -2.58
N GLN A 263 -43.90 -19.30 -2.47
CA GLN A 263 -45.30 -18.90 -2.53
C GLN A 263 -45.51 -18.08 -3.80
N ARG A 264 -46.66 -18.23 -4.46
CA ARG A 264 -46.97 -17.52 -5.71
C ARG A 264 -45.86 -17.71 -6.76
N SER A 265 -45.46 -18.96 -6.97
CA SER A 265 -44.43 -19.41 -7.91
C SER A 265 -44.58 -18.81 -9.31
N THR A 266 -45.80 -18.74 -9.86
CA THR A 266 -46.05 -18.13 -11.18
C THR A 266 -45.62 -16.66 -11.24
N GLU A 267 -46.07 -15.84 -10.27
CA GLU A 267 -45.67 -14.43 -10.16
C GLU A 267 -44.15 -14.31 -9.94
N PHE A 268 -43.59 -15.20 -9.11
CA PHE A 268 -42.16 -15.24 -8.83
C PHE A 268 -41.34 -15.52 -10.09
N PHE A 269 -41.71 -16.52 -10.90
CA PHE A 269 -41.00 -16.86 -12.13
C PHE A 269 -41.17 -15.80 -13.22
N GLN A 270 -42.35 -15.17 -13.34
CA GLN A 270 -42.52 -14.01 -14.22
C GLN A 270 -41.59 -12.85 -13.84
N LYS A 271 -41.39 -12.62 -12.54
CA LYS A 271 -40.58 -11.51 -12.05
C LYS A 271 -39.08 -11.78 -12.04
N TYR A 272 -38.65 -12.97 -11.62
CA TYR A 272 -37.24 -13.30 -11.38
C TYR A 272 -36.71 -14.44 -12.26
N GLY A 273 -37.55 -15.10 -13.06
CA GLY A 273 -37.16 -16.28 -13.85
C GLY A 273 -35.98 -16.01 -14.77
N ARG A 274 -36.00 -14.89 -15.49
CA ARG A 274 -34.89 -14.49 -16.37
C ARG A 274 -33.60 -14.22 -15.60
N TYR A 275 -33.69 -13.60 -14.44
CA TYR A 275 -32.54 -13.33 -13.57
C TYR A 275 -31.89 -14.63 -13.11
N MET A 276 -32.70 -15.58 -12.62
CA MET A 276 -32.21 -16.88 -12.17
C MET A 276 -31.66 -17.72 -13.32
N LEU A 277 -32.26 -17.66 -14.51
CA LEU A 277 -31.75 -18.35 -15.70
C LEU A 277 -30.32 -17.90 -16.02
N THR A 278 -30.08 -16.59 -16.04
CA THR A 278 -28.73 -16.05 -16.25
C THR A 278 -27.74 -16.52 -15.19
N LEU A 279 -28.13 -16.54 -13.90
CA LEU A 279 -27.26 -17.05 -12.85
C LEU A 279 -26.97 -18.55 -12.99
N LEU A 280 -27.98 -19.37 -13.33
CA LEU A 280 -27.81 -20.80 -13.54
C LEU A 280 -26.90 -21.09 -14.74
N GLU A 281 -27.02 -20.33 -15.82
CA GLU A 281 -26.12 -20.41 -16.98
C GLU A 281 -24.69 -20.01 -16.59
N MET A 282 -24.52 -18.96 -15.79
CA MET A 282 -23.20 -18.56 -15.26
C MET A 282 -22.57 -19.67 -14.41
N ILE A 283 -23.35 -20.36 -13.58
CA ILE A 283 -22.88 -21.49 -12.76
C ILE A 283 -22.54 -22.71 -13.64
N LYS A 284 -23.41 -23.03 -14.60
CA LYS A 284 -23.23 -24.18 -15.49
C LYS A 284 -21.96 -24.05 -16.34
N TYR A 285 -21.79 -22.91 -17.00
CA TYR A 285 -20.72 -22.70 -17.97
C TYR A 285 -19.45 -22.09 -17.36
N GLY A 286 -19.55 -21.53 -16.15
CA GLY A 286 -18.48 -20.82 -15.49
C GLY A 286 -18.22 -19.45 -16.13
N VAL A 287 -18.08 -18.42 -15.30
CA VAL A 287 -17.86 -17.05 -15.76
C VAL A 287 -16.86 -16.38 -14.82
N THR A 288 -15.84 -15.74 -15.40
CA THR A 288 -14.92 -14.87 -14.66
C THR A 288 -15.11 -13.44 -15.14
N ILE A 289 -15.60 -12.58 -14.25
CA ILE A 289 -15.79 -11.15 -14.50
C ILE A 289 -15.14 -10.40 -13.36
N VAL A 290 -14.09 -9.62 -13.66
CA VAL A 290 -13.39 -8.65 -12.78
C VAL A 290 -13.57 -8.90 -11.27
N GLY A 291 -12.83 -9.87 -10.73
CA GLY A 291 -12.81 -10.17 -9.29
C GLY A 291 -13.97 -11.02 -8.76
N VAL A 292 -14.87 -11.48 -9.64
CA VAL A 292 -15.89 -12.49 -9.39
C VAL A 292 -15.63 -13.69 -10.30
N THR A 293 -15.34 -14.82 -9.69
CA THR A 293 -15.14 -16.09 -10.40
C THR A 293 -16.28 -17.04 -10.03
N VAL A 294 -16.97 -17.53 -11.04
CA VAL A 294 -17.91 -18.65 -10.93
C VAL A 294 -17.27 -19.80 -11.71
N PRO A 295 -16.71 -20.82 -11.07
CA PRO A 295 -16.12 -21.95 -11.78
C PRO A 295 -17.20 -22.72 -12.54
N ALA A 296 -16.85 -23.20 -13.74
CA ALA A 296 -17.76 -24.06 -14.51
C ALA A 296 -17.96 -25.39 -13.78
N LEU A 297 -19.20 -25.83 -13.64
CA LEU A 297 -19.51 -27.12 -13.01
C LEU A 297 -18.78 -28.29 -13.70
N ALA A 298 -18.64 -28.23 -15.03
CA ALA A 298 -17.95 -29.26 -15.82
C ALA A 298 -16.43 -29.31 -15.59
N ALA A 299 -15.79 -28.19 -15.19
CA ALA A 299 -14.34 -28.12 -14.97
C ALA A 299 -13.89 -28.75 -13.64
N VAL A 300 -14.83 -29.07 -12.74
CA VAL A 300 -14.57 -29.69 -11.44
C VAL A 300 -14.35 -31.21 -11.55
N SER A 301 -14.67 -31.82 -12.70
CA SER A 301 -14.58 -33.28 -12.91
C SER A 301 -13.21 -33.78 -13.42
N ALA A 302 -12.19 -32.92 -13.51
CA ALA A 302 -10.87 -33.31 -14.02
C ALA A 302 -9.98 -33.96 -12.92
N PRO A 303 -9.33 -35.11 -13.20
CA PRO A 303 -8.52 -35.82 -12.22
C PRO A 303 -7.19 -35.09 -11.99
N GLY A 304 -7.17 -34.23 -10.98
CA GLY A 304 -6.00 -33.43 -10.59
C GLY A 304 -6.33 -32.21 -9.72
N ALA A 305 -7.60 -31.77 -9.69
CA ALA A 305 -8.11 -30.67 -8.86
C ALA A 305 -8.95 -31.15 -7.65
N ILE A 306 -8.68 -32.38 -7.17
CA ILE A 306 -9.63 -33.23 -6.44
C ILE A 306 -9.68 -33.01 -4.91
N ASP A 307 -8.99 -32.05 -4.31
CA ASP A 307 -9.11 -31.85 -2.84
C ASP A 307 -9.78 -30.55 -2.40
N MET A 308 -9.78 -29.51 -3.26
CA MET A 308 -10.33 -28.19 -2.90
C MET A 308 -11.75 -27.92 -3.42
N ALA A 309 -12.19 -28.59 -4.50
CA ALA A 309 -13.52 -28.34 -5.10
C ALA A 309 -14.63 -29.22 -4.52
N HIS A 310 -14.30 -30.35 -3.89
CA HIS A 310 -15.30 -31.31 -3.39
C HIS A 310 -16.15 -30.71 -2.26
N LYS A 311 -15.56 -30.12 -1.22
CA LYS A 311 -16.35 -29.70 -0.03
C LYS A 311 -17.37 -28.56 -0.24
N SER A 312 -17.31 -27.81 -1.33
CA SER A 312 -18.18 -26.64 -1.59
C SER A 312 -19.28 -26.91 -2.63
N LEU A 313 -19.10 -27.92 -3.48
CA LEU A 313 -20.00 -28.22 -4.60
C LEU A 313 -20.64 -29.62 -4.51
N ASP A 314 -20.26 -30.43 -3.51
CA ASP A 314 -20.72 -31.82 -3.28
C ASP A 314 -22.25 -31.97 -3.09
N THR A 315 -23.08 -30.93 -3.28
CA THR A 315 -24.55 -31.02 -3.08
C THR A 315 -25.39 -30.58 -4.26
N ILE A 316 -24.83 -29.94 -5.30
CA ILE A 316 -25.63 -29.48 -6.44
C ILE A 316 -25.37 -30.39 -7.64
N SER A 317 -26.28 -31.32 -7.88
CA SER A 317 -26.22 -32.16 -9.07
C SER A 317 -26.28 -31.31 -10.34
N GLN A 318 -25.41 -31.58 -11.31
CA GLN A 318 -25.50 -30.95 -12.63
C GLN A 318 -26.89 -31.15 -13.26
N SER A 319 -27.50 -32.31 -13.02
CA SER A 319 -28.87 -32.59 -13.48
C SER A 319 -29.93 -31.69 -12.84
N ALA A 320 -29.71 -31.23 -11.61
CA ALA A 320 -30.59 -30.30 -10.93
C ALA A 320 -30.53 -28.91 -11.58
N ILE A 321 -29.32 -28.45 -11.92
CA ILE A 321 -29.10 -27.19 -12.65
C ILE A 321 -29.72 -27.27 -14.05
N ASP A 322 -29.47 -28.35 -14.78
CA ASP A 322 -30.01 -28.56 -16.13
C ASP A 322 -31.55 -28.55 -16.13
N ARG A 323 -32.16 -29.23 -15.16
CA ARG A 323 -33.62 -29.25 -15.00
C ARG A 323 -34.20 -27.88 -14.65
N SER A 324 -33.52 -27.10 -13.80
CA SER A 324 -33.94 -25.72 -13.50
C SER A 324 -33.84 -24.82 -14.73
N ILE A 325 -32.78 -24.97 -15.53
CA ILE A 325 -32.59 -24.22 -16.79
C ILE A 325 -33.70 -24.57 -17.78
N GLU A 326 -33.93 -25.86 -18.03
CA GLU A 326 -34.97 -26.33 -18.94
C GLU A 326 -36.35 -25.81 -18.54
N TYR A 327 -36.67 -25.87 -17.24
CA TYR A 327 -37.93 -25.35 -16.71
C TYR A 327 -38.09 -23.84 -16.97
N LEU A 328 -37.07 -23.03 -16.64
CA LEU A 328 -37.13 -21.58 -16.83
C LEU A 328 -37.15 -21.17 -18.31
N GLN A 329 -36.50 -21.94 -19.18
CA GLN A 329 -36.56 -21.75 -20.63
C GLN A 329 -37.95 -22.07 -21.17
N GLY A 330 -38.57 -23.17 -20.72
CA GLY A 330 -39.94 -23.54 -21.10
C GLY A 330 -40.98 -22.48 -20.70
N LEU A 331 -40.81 -21.84 -19.54
CA LEU A 331 -41.66 -20.71 -19.13
C LEU A 331 -41.46 -19.44 -19.96
N SER A 332 -40.27 -19.28 -20.57
CA SER A 332 -39.93 -18.10 -21.36
C SER A 332 -40.46 -18.19 -22.79
N SER A 333 -40.69 -19.39 -23.32
CA SER A 333 -41.10 -19.61 -24.71
C SER A 333 -42.45 -18.98 -25.10
N GLU A 334 -43.33 -18.65 -24.15
CA GLU A 334 -44.58 -17.94 -24.44
C GLU A 334 -44.39 -16.44 -24.76
N ASP A 335 -43.25 -15.84 -24.38
CA ASP A 335 -42.95 -14.40 -24.57
C ASP A 335 -41.75 -14.13 -25.52
N TYR A 336 -41.10 -15.16 -26.08
CA TYR A 336 -39.77 -15.07 -26.72
C TYR A 336 -39.73 -15.24 -28.26
N MET A 337 -40.80 -14.92 -28.99
CA MET A 337 -40.79 -14.95 -30.47
C MET A 337 -40.07 -13.74 -31.13
N GLY A 338 -38.84 -13.40 -30.72
CA GLY A 338 -38.08 -12.33 -31.41
C GLY A 338 -36.60 -12.11 -31.03
N GLN A 339 -36.10 -12.81 -30.01
CA GLN A 339 -34.70 -12.86 -29.54
C GLN A 339 -33.72 -13.85 -30.19
N ASP A 340 -32.82 -13.48 -31.11
CA ASP A 340 -31.76 -14.41 -31.59
C ASP A 340 -30.74 -14.72 -30.46
N PRO A 341 -30.59 -15.98 -30.01
CA PRO A 341 -29.68 -16.36 -28.91
C PRO A 341 -28.19 -16.19 -29.24
N ALA A 342 -27.82 -16.02 -30.52
CA ALA A 342 -26.42 -15.89 -30.94
C ALA A 342 -25.80 -14.49 -30.72
N LYS A 343 -26.55 -13.52 -30.19
CA LYS A 343 -26.11 -12.13 -29.96
C LYS A 343 -26.06 -11.71 -28.48
N ILE A 344 -25.90 -12.66 -27.55
CA ILE A 344 -25.64 -12.32 -26.16
C ILE A 344 -24.16 -11.92 -26.05
N ASP A 345 -23.91 -10.61 -26.06
CA ASP A 345 -22.61 -10.06 -25.71
C ASP A 345 -22.27 -10.41 -24.25
N MET A 346 -21.46 -11.46 -24.07
CA MET A 346 -21.02 -11.98 -22.78
C MET A 346 -20.09 -11.02 -22.03
N THR A 347 -19.63 -9.92 -22.65
CA THR A 347 -18.64 -9.01 -22.04
C THR A 347 -19.25 -8.03 -21.04
N SER A 348 -20.59 -7.90 -20.99
CA SER A 348 -21.26 -7.13 -19.94
C SER A 348 -22.68 -7.64 -19.62
N PRO A 349 -22.81 -8.67 -18.75
CA PRO A 349 -24.11 -9.26 -18.43
C PRO A 349 -25.07 -8.30 -17.70
N PHE A 350 -24.56 -7.19 -17.16
CA PHE A 350 -25.30 -6.32 -16.24
C PHE A 350 -25.53 -4.89 -16.73
N THR A 351 -24.92 -4.42 -17.83
CA THR A 351 -25.08 -3.01 -18.27
C THR A 351 -26.16 -2.79 -19.34
N GLY A 352 -26.64 -3.84 -20.03
CA GLY A 352 -27.53 -3.69 -21.20
C GLY A 352 -29.00 -4.08 -21.03
N ARG A 353 -29.39 -4.81 -19.98
CA ARG A 353 -30.80 -5.21 -19.71
C ARG A 353 -31.27 -4.58 -18.42
N LYS A 354 -32.59 -4.32 -18.26
CA LYS A 354 -33.21 -3.78 -17.03
C LYS A 354 -32.68 -4.55 -15.81
N SER A 355 -31.62 -4.00 -15.22
CA SER A 355 -30.93 -4.62 -14.10
C SER A 355 -31.91 -4.69 -12.93
N LEU A 356 -31.99 -5.84 -12.29
CA LEU A 356 -32.90 -6.08 -11.18
C LEU A 356 -32.65 -4.97 -10.13
N LYS A 357 -33.61 -4.06 -9.94
CA LYS A 357 -33.37 -2.92 -9.05
C LYS A 357 -33.40 -3.42 -7.61
N SER A 358 -32.67 -2.74 -6.73
CA SER A 358 -32.73 -2.98 -5.28
C SER A 358 -34.18 -3.02 -4.74
N ALA A 359 -35.07 -2.17 -5.27
CA ALA A 359 -36.50 -2.17 -4.94
C ALA A 359 -37.22 -3.49 -5.32
N ASP A 360 -36.77 -4.18 -6.36
CA ASP A 360 -37.33 -5.46 -6.78
C ASP A 360 -36.93 -6.58 -5.82
N LEU A 361 -35.71 -6.54 -5.28
CA LEU A 361 -35.23 -7.53 -4.31
C LEU A 361 -36.00 -7.45 -2.99
N ARG A 362 -36.38 -6.27 -2.51
CA ARG A 362 -37.18 -6.12 -1.27
C ARG A 362 -38.47 -6.96 -1.25
N HIS A 363 -39.04 -7.26 -2.42
CA HIS A 363 -40.24 -8.07 -2.55
C HIS A 363 -39.99 -9.59 -2.50
N LEU A 364 -38.74 -10.04 -2.61
CA LEU A 364 -38.37 -11.47 -2.62
C LEU A 364 -38.87 -12.19 -1.35
N LYS A 365 -38.81 -11.50 -0.20
CA LYS A 365 -39.29 -12.03 1.09
C LYS A 365 -40.77 -12.44 1.05
N ALA A 366 -41.58 -11.79 0.21
CA ALA A 366 -43.00 -12.09 0.07
C ALA A 366 -43.28 -13.34 -0.80
N PHE A 367 -42.25 -13.91 -1.44
CA PHE A 367 -42.37 -15.12 -2.28
C PHE A 367 -41.79 -16.36 -1.60
N ILE A 368 -41.22 -16.26 -0.40
CA ILE A 368 -40.59 -17.39 0.31
C ILE A 368 -41.32 -17.73 1.61
N LYS A 369 -41.51 -19.02 1.89
CA LYS A 369 -41.98 -19.50 3.20
C LYS A 369 -40.81 -19.49 4.17
N ILE A 370 -40.78 -18.52 5.09
CA ILE A 370 -39.74 -18.43 6.12
C ILE A 370 -40.04 -19.47 7.20
N LYS A 371 -39.18 -20.48 7.34
CA LYS A 371 -39.28 -21.50 8.38
C LYS A 371 -38.54 -21.12 9.66
N ASP A 372 -37.54 -20.23 9.56
CA ASP A 372 -36.67 -19.89 10.69
C ASP A 372 -37.22 -18.79 11.59
N ARG A 373 -37.23 -19.06 12.91
CA ARG A 373 -37.62 -18.11 13.96
C ARG A 373 -36.74 -16.85 13.98
N TYR A 374 -35.51 -16.94 13.49
CA TYR A 374 -34.51 -15.88 13.53
C TYR A 374 -34.43 -15.04 12.24
N GLN A 375 -35.21 -15.38 11.20
CA GLN A 375 -35.22 -14.69 9.90
C GLN A 375 -33.84 -14.57 9.21
N ALA A 376 -32.88 -15.43 9.55
CA ALA A 376 -31.58 -15.47 8.88
C ALA A 376 -31.76 -16.05 7.47
N LEU A 377 -31.73 -15.20 6.45
CA LEU A 377 -31.92 -15.63 5.06
C LEU A 377 -30.71 -16.41 4.56
N GLY A 378 -30.87 -17.72 4.46
CA GLY A 378 -29.92 -18.65 3.84
C GLY A 378 -28.63 -18.87 4.62
N ASN A 379 -28.60 -18.63 5.93
CA ASN A 379 -27.36 -18.67 6.73
C ASN A 379 -26.24 -17.78 6.14
N LEU A 380 -26.64 -16.68 5.51
CA LEU A 380 -25.74 -15.66 4.99
C LEU A 380 -25.63 -14.48 5.96
N TYR A 381 -24.45 -13.90 6.01
CA TYR A 381 -24.06 -12.82 6.89
C TYR A 381 -23.59 -11.63 6.06
N ARG A 382 -23.96 -10.43 6.50
CA ARG A 382 -23.50 -9.21 5.85
C ARG A 382 -22.07 -8.91 6.26
N THR A 383 -21.24 -8.63 5.26
CA THR A 383 -19.90 -8.07 5.44
C THR A 383 -19.76 -6.81 4.59
N ILE A 384 -18.82 -5.95 4.94
CA ILE A 384 -18.54 -4.69 4.22
C ILE A 384 -17.12 -4.81 3.65
N THR A 385 -16.98 -4.63 2.34
CA THR A 385 -15.66 -4.62 1.69
C THR A 385 -14.86 -3.37 2.06
N LYS A 386 -13.55 -3.38 1.78
CA LYS A 386 -12.70 -2.18 1.97
C LYS A 386 -13.22 -0.94 1.23
N SER A 387 -13.92 -1.13 0.10
CA SER A 387 -14.54 -0.07 -0.69
C SER A 387 -15.94 0.33 -0.21
N GLY A 388 -16.44 -0.26 0.88
CA GLY A 388 -17.75 0.04 1.44
C GLY A 388 -18.93 -0.74 0.87
N HIS A 389 -18.73 -1.69 -0.05
CA HIS A 389 -19.85 -2.46 -0.60
C HIS A 389 -20.33 -3.53 0.37
N VAL A 390 -21.65 -3.71 0.46
CA VAL A 390 -22.26 -4.72 1.33
C VAL A 390 -22.35 -6.04 0.58
N LYS A 391 -21.80 -7.11 1.13
CA LYS A 391 -21.87 -8.45 0.56
C LYS A 391 -22.51 -9.44 1.51
N TRP A 392 -23.16 -10.45 0.94
CA TRP A 392 -23.72 -11.56 1.69
C TRP A 392 -22.84 -12.78 1.57
N VAL A 393 -22.16 -13.16 2.65
CA VAL A 393 -21.21 -14.28 2.68
C VAL A 393 -21.67 -15.38 3.62
N CYS A 394 -21.29 -16.63 3.38
CA CYS A 394 -21.62 -17.73 4.27
C CYS A 394 -20.88 -17.59 5.62
N ILE A 395 -21.33 -18.34 6.63
CA ILE A 395 -20.74 -18.30 7.98
C ILE A 395 -19.22 -18.56 7.97
N ASP A 396 -18.76 -19.46 7.10
CA ASP A 396 -17.36 -19.84 6.99
C ASP A 396 -16.52 -18.62 6.51
N HIS A 397 -16.95 -17.97 5.43
CA HIS A 397 -16.32 -16.74 4.92
C HIS A 397 -16.49 -15.53 5.84
N TYR A 398 -17.62 -15.42 6.53
CA TYR A 398 -17.84 -14.37 7.52
C TYR A 398 -16.83 -14.46 8.66
N HIS A 399 -16.61 -15.66 9.18
CA HIS A 399 -15.63 -15.90 10.23
C HIS A 399 -14.19 -15.66 9.74
N LEU A 400 -13.86 -15.99 8.50
CA LEU A 400 -12.55 -15.65 7.92
C LEU A 400 -12.35 -14.14 7.88
N ALA A 401 -13.30 -13.40 7.28
CA ALA A 401 -13.22 -11.95 7.17
C ALA A 401 -13.16 -11.22 8.53
N TYR A 402 -13.92 -11.69 9.52
CA TYR A 402 -13.91 -11.08 10.87
C TYR A 402 -12.57 -11.31 11.59
N LYS A 403 -12.02 -12.53 11.50
CA LYS A 403 -10.72 -12.86 12.11
C LYS A 403 -9.59 -12.04 11.48
N GLU A 404 -9.65 -11.80 10.18
CA GLU A 404 -8.69 -10.96 9.47
C GLU A 404 -8.85 -9.48 9.80
N HIS A 405 -10.07 -9.00 10.01
CA HIS A 405 -10.30 -7.62 10.46
C HIS A 405 -9.61 -7.37 11.80
N ASP A 406 -9.75 -8.29 12.76
CA ASP A 406 -9.11 -8.18 14.07
C ASP A 406 -7.58 -8.27 13.96
N GLN A 407 -7.06 -9.16 13.10
CA GLN A 407 -5.61 -9.24 12.83
C GLN A 407 -5.08 -7.97 12.14
N HIS A 408 -5.83 -7.39 11.20
CA HIS A 408 -5.46 -6.15 10.53
C HIS A 408 -5.47 -4.97 11.50
N ALA A 409 -6.49 -4.86 12.36
CA ALA A 409 -6.55 -3.84 13.40
C ALA A 409 -5.33 -3.92 14.32
N PHE A 410 -4.89 -5.13 14.68
CA PHE A 410 -3.65 -5.33 15.41
C PHE A 410 -2.42 -4.86 14.63
N THR A 411 -2.26 -5.25 13.36
CA THR A 411 -1.14 -4.80 12.52
C THR A 411 -1.10 -3.28 12.40
N THR A 412 -2.25 -2.63 12.19
CA THR A 412 -2.35 -1.16 12.15
C THR A 412 -1.91 -0.53 13.47
N GLU A 413 -2.31 -1.06 14.62
CA GLU A 413 -1.84 -0.55 15.92
C GLU A 413 -0.33 -0.76 16.13
N VAL A 414 0.26 -1.85 15.61
CA VAL A 414 1.72 -2.04 15.62
C VAL A 414 2.42 -0.94 14.82
N GLU A 415 1.96 -0.68 13.59
CA GLU A 415 2.52 0.33 12.69
C GLU A 415 2.36 1.76 13.22
N LEU A 416 1.19 2.10 13.77
CA LEU A 416 0.94 3.42 14.41
C LEU A 416 1.87 3.70 15.59
N ASN A 417 2.43 2.66 16.19
CA ASN A 417 3.42 2.75 17.26
C ASN A 417 4.87 2.64 16.73
N GLY A 418 5.09 2.82 15.43
CA GLY A 418 6.40 2.71 14.79
C GLY A 418 6.99 1.30 14.82
N GLY A 419 6.14 0.30 15.06
CA GLY A 419 6.50 -1.11 15.11
C GLY A 419 6.45 -1.78 13.75
N ARG A 420 6.74 -3.08 13.75
CA ARG A 420 6.65 -3.95 12.58
C ARG A 420 6.02 -5.28 12.96
N TYR A 421 5.14 -5.78 12.10
CA TYR A 421 4.59 -7.12 12.20
C TYR A 421 5.10 -7.98 11.03
N ASP A 422 5.67 -9.13 11.34
CA ASP A 422 6.09 -10.14 10.36
C ASP A 422 5.08 -11.29 10.35
N ALA A 423 4.25 -11.33 9.31
CA ALA A 423 3.20 -12.34 9.17
C ALA A 423 3.73 -13.76 9.00
N ASN A 424 4.95 -13.94 8.46
CA ASN A 424 5.51 -15.28 8.25
C ASN A 424 6.02 -15.90 9.56
N LEU A 425 6.46 -15.05 10.48
CA LEU A 425 6.95 -15.45 11.81
C LEU A 425 5.91 -15.26 12.91
N SER A 426 4.72 -14.75 12.57
CA SER A 426 3.71 -14.26 13.52
C SER A 426 4.34 -13.36 14.61
N LYS A 427 5.31 -12.52 14.23
CA LYS A 427 6.15 -11.75 15.17
C LYS A 427 5.81 -10.28 15.11
N ALA A 428 5.43 -9.70 16.25
CA ALA A 428 5.26 -8.26 16.40
C ALA A 428 6.42 -7.63 17.17
N THR A 429 6.91 -6.48 16.72
CA THR A 429 7.88 -5.64 17.44
C THR A 429 7.32 -4.23 17.54
N VAL A 430 7.14 -3.70 18.76
CA VAL A 430 6.45 -2.42 18.98
C VAL A 430 7.04 -1.62 20.14
N LYS A 431 7.13 -0.30 19.99
CA LYS A 431 7.55 0.62 21.04
C LYS A 431 6.38 1.51 21.47
N LEU A 432 5.88 1.30 22.68
CA LEU A 432 4.71 2.00 23.22
C LEU A 432 5.17 3.24 24.01
N GLY A 433 4.93 4.43 23.45
CA GLY A 433 5.36 5.70 24.06
C GLY A 433 4.37 6.36 25.04
N SER A 434 3.20 5.76 25.28
CA SER A 434 2.25 6.28 26.26
C SER A 434 1.25 5.23 26.73
N LYS A 435 0.63 5.47 27.89
CA LYS A 435 -0.44 4.62 28.44
C LYS A 435 -1.64 4.45 27.51
N ILE A 436 -2.05 5.52 26.80
CA ILE A 436 -3.19 5.49 25.88
C ILE A 436 -2.89 4.57 24.69
N ARG A 437 -1.67 4.67 24.14
CA ARG A 437 -1.21 3.81 23.04
C ARG A 437 -1.12 2.36 23.47
N ALA A 438 -0.59 2.11 24.67
CA ALA A 438 -0.54 0.77 25.24
C ALA A 438 -1.94 0.15 25.40
N ALA A 439 -2.93 0.91 25.89
CA ALA A 439 -4.29 0.42 26.05
C ALA A 439 -4.94 0.01 24.71
N ARG A 440 -4.80 0.84 23.66
CA ARG A 440 -5.28 0.51 22.30
C ARG A 440 -4.59 -0.73 21.74
N PHE A 441 -3.27 -0.80 21.89
CA PHE A 441 -2.49 -1.95 21.48
C PHE A 441 -2.94 -3.24 22.19
N PHE A 442 -3.17 -3.21 23.51
CA PHE A 442 -3.65 -4.37 24.26
C PHE A 442 -5.05 -4.82 23.84
N GLU A 443 -5.95 -3.87 23.54
CA GLU A 443 -7.28 -4.20 23.04
C GLU A 443 -7.21 -4.90 21.68
N ALA A 444 -6.36 -4.42 20.78
CA ALA A 444 -6.16 -5.04 19.48
C ALA A 444 -5.47 -6.41 19.60
N LEU A 445 -4.46 -6.53 20.46
CA LEU A 445 -3.75 -7.78 20.75
C LEU A 445 -4.69 -8.85 21.32
N ALA A 446 -5.66 -8.48 22.17
CA ALA A 446 -6.63 -9.41 22.73
C ALA A 446 -7.53 -10.07 21.67
N LYS A 447 -7.72 -9.41 20.52
CA LYS A 447 -8.56 -9.88 19.41
C LYS A 447 -7.73 -10.58 18.32
N ALA A 448 -6.42 -10.34 18.29
CA ALA A 448 -5.50 -10.92 17.32
C ALA A 448 -5.34 -12.44 17.52
N ARG A 449 -5.17 -13.18 16.41
CA ARG A 449 -5.00 -14.64 16.43
C ARG A 449 -3.59 -15.10 16.12
N HIS A 450 -2.88 -14.36 15.28
CA HIS A 450 -1.58 -14.76 14.75
C HIS A 450 -0.50 -13.88 15.36
N VAL A 451 -0.24 -14.05 16.65
CA VAL A 451 0.88 -13.36 17.31
C VAL A 451 1.56 -14.39 18.19
N ASP A 452 2.51 -15.13 17.62
CA ASP A 452 3.25 -16.16 18.35
C ASP A 452 4.40 -15.54 19.15
N GLU A 453 5.08 -14.54 18.57
CA GLU A 453 6.15 -13.78 19.22
C GLU A 453 5.77 -12.29 19.37
N LEU A 454 5.90 -11.75 20.58
CA LEU A 454 5.71 -10.34 20.87
C LEU A 454 6.98 -9.73 21.48
N ASP A 455 7.53 -8.72 20.82
CA ASP A 455 8.60 -7.88 21.35
C ASP A 455 8.04 -6.48 21.62
N VAL A 456 7.99 -6.09 22.89
CA VAL A 456 7.35 -4.84 23.32
C VAL A 456 8.27 -4.03 24.23
N THR A 457 8.49 -2.77 23.84
CA THR A 457 9.25 -1.80 24.63
C THR A 457 8.30 -0.74 25.19
N PHE A 458 8.36 -0.52 26.49
CA PHE A 458 7.63 0.55 27.19
C PHE A 458 8.51 1.78 27.32
N ASP A 459 8.21 2.83 26.56
CA ASP A 459 8.93 4.11 26.59
C ASP A 459 8.14 5.18 27.37
N TRP A 460 7.62 4.77 28.53
CA TRP A 460 6.92 5.63 29.49
C TRP A 460 6.95 4.99 30.88
N GLU A 461 6.58 5.76 31.92
CA GLU A 461 6.55 5.32 33.32
C GLU A 461 5.46 4.24 33.57
N CYS A 462 5.74 3.01 33.16
CA CYS A 462 4.84 1.87 33.27
C CYS A 462 4.64 1.46 34.74
N THR A 463 3.40 1.20 35.16
CA THR A 463 3.08 0.76 36.52
C THR A 463 2.82 -0.74 36.62
N ALA A 464 2.85 -1.27 37.84
CA ALA A 464 2.38 -2.62 38.16
C ALA A 464 0.97 -2.94 37.63
N SER A 465 0.07 -1.95 37.60
CA SER A 465 -1.29 -2.13 37.09
C SER A 465 -1.31 -2.33 35.56
N ASP A 466 -0.43 -1.66 34.83
CA ASP A 466 -0.36 -1.76 33.37
C ASP A 466 0.22 -3.11 32.94
N LEU A 467 1.22 -3.61 33.67
CA LEU A 467 1.76 -4.97 33.47
C LEU A 467 0.71 -6.05 33.77
N LYS A 468 -0.17 -5.82 34.76
CA LYS A 468 -1.28 -6.73 35.04
C LYS A 468 -2.27 -6.77 33.87
N VAL A 469 -2.62 -5.62 33.29
CA VAL A 469 -3.48 -5.55 32.09
C VAL A 469 -2.83 -6.31 30.94
N LEU A 470 -1.55 -6.07 30.65
CA LEU A 470 -0.82 -6.83 29.63
C LEU A 470 -0.85 -8.34 29.92
N SER A 471 -0.60 -8.76 31.16
CA SER A 471 -0.65 -10.17 31.55
C SER A 471 -2.03 -10.80 31.34
N ASP A 472 -3.11 -10.07 31.66
CA ASP A 472 -4.47 -10.55 31.46
C ASP A 472 -4.82 -10.61 29.96
N THR A 473 -4.39 -9.63 29.16
CA THR A 473 -4.49 -9.66 27.69
C THR A 473 -3.75 -10.85 27.08
N LEU A 474 -2.54 -11.15 27.56
CA LEU A 474 -1.74 -12.29 27.06
C LEU A 474 -2.36 -13.65 27.36
N LYS A 475 -3.19 -13.77 28.40
CA LYS A 475 -3.94 -15.02 28.67
C LYS A 475 -5.01 -15.29 27.63
N SER A 476 -5.60 -14.25 27.06
CA SER A 476 -6.58 -14.36 25.97
C SER A 476 -5.93 -14.40 24.58
N ALA A 477 -4.76 -13.78 24.42
CA ALA A 477 -4.02 -13.77 23.18
C ALA A 477 -3.23 -15.07 22.99
N ALA A 478 -3.00 -15.46 21.73
CA ALA A 478 -2.25 -16.67 21.39
C ALA A 478 -0.70 -16.47 21.45
N VAL A 479 -0.20 -15.62 22.36
CA VAL A 479 1.22 -15.28 22.45
C VAL A 479 2.00 -16.36 23.18
N SER A 480 2.95 -16.97 22.48
CA SER A 480 3.81 -18.04 23.00
C SER A 480 5.13 -17.52 23.57
N ILE A 481 5.72 -16.49 22.94
CA ILE A 481 6.99 -15.88 23.34
C ILE A 481 6.78 -14.38 23.53
N ILE A 482 7.20 -13.86 24.68
CA ILE A 482 7.20 -12.43 24.95
C ILE A 482 8.60 -11.94 25.32
N ARG A 483 9.04 -10.87 24.66
CA ARG A 483 10.22 -10.08 25.02
C ARG A 483 9.71 -8.72 25.48
N LEU A 484 10.10 -8.34 26.69
CA LEU A 484 9.59 -7.14 27.36
C LEU A 484 10.76 -6.26 27.79
N ASP A 485 10.80 -5.04 27.26
CA ASP A 485 11.77 -4.01 27.64
C ASP A 485 11.05 -2.89 28.42
N LEU A 486 11.54 -2.62 29.64
CA LEU A 486 10.94 -1.75 30.64
C LEU A 486 11.84 -0.56 30.97
N GLN A 487 12.26 0.19 29.94
CA GLN A 487 13.26 1.27 30.04
C GLN A 487 13.00 2.29 31.16
N ASN A 488 11.73 2.57 31.48
CA ASN A 488 11.33 3.59 32.45
C ASN A 488 10.49 3.03 33.63
N PHE A 489 10.69 1.77 34.03
CA PHE A 489 9.89 1.16 35.09
C PHE A 489 10.35 1.59 36.49
N GLN A 490 9.54 2.40 37.18
CA GLN A 490 9.78 2.74 38.58
C GLN A 490 9.38 1.58 39.49
N VAL A 491 10.40 0.90 40.01
CA VAL A 491 10.23 -0.20 40.96
C VAL A 491 9.83 0.35 42.33
N SER A 492 8.53 0.56 42.58
CA SER A 492 7.99 0.56 43.94
C SER A 492 7.75 -0.89 44.37
N LEU A 493 8.81 -1.55 44.83
CA LEU A 493 8.83 -2.99 45.12
C LEU A 493 7.92 -3.35 46.31
N GLY A 494 6.65 -3.69 46.01
CA GLY A 494 5.86 -4.64 46.78
C GLY A 494 6.00 -6.03 46.14
N SER A 495 6.73 -6.93 46.79
CA SER A 495 7.32 -8.21 46.33
C SER A 495 6.41 -9.32 45.76
N LYS A 496 5.22 -9.05 45.21
CA LYS A 496 4.24 -10.09 44.83
C LYS A 496 4.00 -10.34 43.34
N LEU A 497 4.57 -9.56 42.42
CA LEU A 497 4.21 -9.67 40.98
C LEU A 497 4.96 -10.78 40.21
N LEU A 498 6.14 -11.18 40.67
CA LEU A 498 6.99 -12.13 39.92
C LEU A 498 6.59 -13.60 40.05
N SER A 499 5.71 -13.96 41.00
CA SER A 499 5.32 -15.36 41.22
C SER A 499 4.26 -15.89 40.25
N THR A 500 3.59 -15.03 39.47
CA THR A 500 2.45 -15.41 38.61
C THR A 500 2.79 -15.67 37.14
N LEU A 501 4.03 -15.43 36.69
CA LEU A 501 4.47 -15.64 35.31
C LEU A 501 5.36 -16.89 35.17
N THR A 502 4.88 -18.05 35.58
CA THR A 502 5.63 -19.32 35.46
C THR A 502 5.66 -19.93 34.05
N ARG A 503 4.97 -19.31 33.07
CA ARG A 503 4.81 -19.87 31.71
C ARG A 503 5.70 -19.24 30.62
N TYR A 504 6.41 -18.15 30.93
CA TYR A 504 7.21 -17.41 29.95
C TYR A 504 8.68 -17.33 30.38
N GLU A 505 9.62 -17.60 29.46
CA GLU A 505 11.03 -17.27 29.68
C GLU A 505 11.18 -15.75 29.75
N PHE A 506 11.33 -15.24 30.97
CA PHE A 506 11.51 -13.83 31.23
C PHE A 506 12.97 -13.43 30.98
N LEU A 507 13.27 -13.01 29.75
CA LEU A 507 14.53 -12.31 29.43
C LEU A 507 14.33 -10.80 29.64
N ALA A 508 14.26 -10.35 30.89
CA ALA A 508 14.37 -8.93 31.17
C ALA A 508 15.83 -8.49 31.11
N ARG A 509 16.14 -7.62 30.15
CA ARG A 509 17.26 -6.71 30.27
C ARG A 509 16.78 -5.51 31.09
N ILE A 510 17.17 -5.47 32.35
CA ILE A 510 17.12 -4.24 33.14
C ILE A 510 18.42 -3.49 32.79
N ALA A 511 18.30 -2.32 32.16
CA ALA A 511 19.42 -1.43 31.87
C ALA A 511 19.57 -0.38 32.98
#